data_AF-A0A3D2LC76-F1
#
_entry.id   AF-A0A3D2LC76-F1
#
_cell.length_a   1.000
_cell.length_b   1.000
_cell.length_c   1.000
_cell.angle_alpha   90.00
_cell.angle_beta   90.00
_cell.angle_gamma   90.00
#
_symmetry.space_group_name_H-M   'P 1'
#
loop_
_entity.id
_entity.type
_entity.pdbx_description
1 polymer ?
#
loop_
_entity_poly.entity_id
_entity_poly.type
_entity_poly.pdbx_seq_one_letter_code
_entity_poly.pdbx_strand_id
1 'polypeptide(L)'
;YRCDLYWLARFWNRWGDIRARHGDSIQLIQYERTQKDPRAALEAVSKHWSLGLSADAINVALAAGTKDAMAQKIDPDAEPNVLQNRKTPLTELFTGEALDIYTDHIRTLFRHDLDYDLFSLPA
;
A
#
# COMPACT_ATOMS: atom_id res chain seq x y z
N TYR A 1 -5.47 -6.21 17.14
CA TYR A 1 -4.64 -5.00 17.36
C TYR A 1 -5.49 -3.78 16.99
N ARG A 2 -5.61 -2.75 17.84
CA ARG A 2 -6.28 -1.49 17.43
C ARG A 2 -5.23 -0.59 16.78
N CYS A 3 -5.35 -0.41 15.47
CA CYS A 3 -4.54 0.53 14.70
C CYS A 3 -5.20 1.91 14.82
N ASP A 4 -4.52 2.86 15.46
CA ASP A 4 -4.94 4.26 15.54
C ASP A 4 -4.04 5.18 14.69
N LEU A 5 -4.47 6.43 14.52
CA LEU A 5 -3.76 7.41 13.68
C LEU A 5 -2.33 7.69 14.17
N TYR A 6 -2.10 7.70 15.48
CA TYR A 6 -0.78 7.97 16.05
C TYR A 6 0.17 6.78 15.84
N TRP A 7 -0.35 5.56 15.93
CA TRP A 7 0.39 4.35 15.60
C TRP A 7 0.76 4.34 14.12
N LEU A 8 -0.18 4.67 13.22
CA LEU A 8 0.08 4.80 11.79
C LEU A 8 1.16 5.84 11.50
N ALA A 9 1.05 7.03 12.10
CA ALA A 9 2.04 8.09 11.93
C ALA A 9 3.45 7.63 12.38
N ARG A 10 3.57 6.95 13.53
CA ARG A 10 4.86 6.42 14.00
C ARG A 10 5.41 5.35 13.06
N PHE A 11 4.57 4.42 12.61
CA PHE A 11 4.97 3.36 11.69
C PHE A 11 5.45 3.95 10.36
N TRP A 12 4.65 4.83 9.77
CA TRP A 12 4.90 5.48 8.50
C TRP A 12 6.18 6.32 8.54
N ASN A 13 6.31 7.17 9.56
CA ASN A 13 7.49 8.01 9.71
C ASN A 13 8.77 7.19 9.91
N ARG A 14 8.71 6.07 10.64
CA ARG A 14 9.88 5.22 10.84
C ARG A 14 10.35 4.59 9.53
N TRP A 15 9.43 4.17 8.67
CA TRP A 15 9.78 3.70 7.33
C TRP A 15 10.28 4.81 6.42
N GLY A 16 9.71 6.02 6.52
CA GLY A 16 10.23 7.21 5.86
C GLY A 16 11.66 7.53 6.27
N ASP A 17 11.97 7.49 7.57
CA ASP A 17 13.32 7.70 8.11
C ASP A 17 14.31 6.63 7.60
N ILE A 18 13.87 5.37 7.48
CA ILE A 18 14.67 4.29 6.88
C ILE A 18 14.93 4.56 5.40
N ARG A 19 13.89 4.87 4.61
CA ARG A 19 14.03 5.15 3.17
C ARG A 19 14.94 6.36 2.94
N ALA A 20 14.77 7.44 3.71
CA ALA A 20 15.61 8.63 3.61
C ALA A 20 17.10 8.33 3.90
N ARG A 21 17.39 7.42 4.83
CA ARG A 21 18.75 7.02 5.18
C ARG A 21 19.39 6.05 4.17
N HIS A 22 18.60 5.15 3.62
CA HIS A 22 19.09 4.03 2.82
C HIS A 22 18.86 4.20 1.31
N GLY A 23 18.16 5.26 0.90
CA GLY A 23 18.00 5.68 -0.49
C GLY A 23 17.58 4.53 -1.40
N ASP A 24 18.34 4.35 -2.48
CA ASP A 24 18.08 3.36 -3.53
C ASP A 24 18.16 1.90 -3.07
N SER A 25 18.63 1.62 -1.84
CA SER A 25 18.60 0.28 -1.27
C SER A 25 17.20 -0.13 -0.76
N ILE A 26 16.21 0.76 -0.85
CA ILE A 26 14.82 0.51 -0.47
C ILE A 26 13.92 0.73 -1.68
N GLN A 27 13.34 -0.34 -2.22
CA GLN A 27 12.29 -0.25 -3.23
C GLN A 27 10.93 0.00 -2.57
N LEU A 28 10.34 1.16 -2.86
CA LEU A 28 8.96 1.45 -2.53
C LEU A 28 8.03 0.82 -3.57
N ILE A 29 7.00 0.10 -3.11
CA ILE A 29 5.93 -0.45 -3.93
C ILE A 29 4.60 0.09 -3.38
N GLN A 30 3.84 0.79 -4.21
CA GLN A 30 2.56 1.39 -3.84
C GLN A 30 1.41 0.50 -4.31
N TYR A 31 0.43 0.28 -3.43
CA TYR A 31 -0.72 -0.59 -3.70
C TYR A 31 -1.49 -0.17 -4.97
N GLU A 32 -1.85 1.09 -5.07
CA GLU A 32 -2.67 1.66 -6.14
C GLU A 32 -1.93 1.64 -7.48
N ARG A 33 -0.61 1.88 -7.47
CA ARG A 33 0.22 1.73 -8.67
C ARG A 33 0.34 0.27 -9.10
N THR A 34 0.51 -0.63 -8.14
CA THR A 34 0.57 -2.08 -8.40
C THR A 34 -0.76 -2.61 -8.93
N GLN A 35 -1.88 -2.08 -8.46
CA GLN A 35 -3.20 -2.44 -8.97
C GLN A 35 -3.40 -1.98 -10.43
N LYS A 36 -2.88 -0.80 -10.79
CA LYS A 36 -2.96 -0.25 -12.15
C LYS A 36 -2.00 -0.94 -13.11
N ASP A 37 -0.79 -1.26 -12.66
CA ASP A 37 0.24 -1.95 -13.45
C ASP A 37 1.03 -2.94 -12.57
N PRO A 38 0.50 -4.16 -12.36
CA PRO A 38 1.17 -5.17 -11.56
C PRO A 38 2.44 -5.70 -12.23
N ARG A 39 2.56 -5.59 -13.56
CA ARG A 39 3.77 -5.98 -14.29
C ARG A 39 4.92 -5.06 -13.91
N ALA A 40 4.73 -3.75 -13.97
CA ALA A 40 5.76 -2.78 -13.62
C ALA A 40 6.24 -2.98 -12.17
N ALA A 41 5.34 -3.32 -11.25
CA ALA A 41 5.72 -3.64 -9.87
C ALA A 41 6.60 -4.90 -9.77
N LEU A 42 6.25 -5.98 -10.47
CA LEU A 42 7.05 -7.21 -10.50
C LEU A 42 8.42 -6.99 -11.14
N GLU A 43 8.49 -6.21 -12.22
CA GLU A 43 9.74 -5.84 -12.88
C GLU A 43 10.63 -4.99 -11.96
N ALA A 44 10.04 -4.03 -11.25
CA ALA A 44 10.77 -3.21 -10.27
C ALA A 44 11.36 -4.06 -9.14
N VAL A 45 10.58 -4.99 -8.57
CA VAL A 45 11.05 -5.92 -7.53
C VAL A 45 12.16 -6.83 -8.08
N SER A 46 11.96 -7.39 -9.27
CA SER A 46 12.97 -8.25 -9.91
C SER A 46 14.30 -7.52 -10.11
N LYS A 47 14.25 -6.29 -10.62
CA LYS A 47 15.43 -5.44 -10.81
C LYS A 47 16.08 -5.10 -9.48
N HIS A 48 15.31 -4.69 -8.48
CA HIS A 48 15.84 -4.26 -7.19
C HIS A 48 16.57 -5.38 -6.45
N TRP A 49 16.04 -6.60 -6.48
CA TRP A 49 16.67 -7.77 -5.85
C TRP A 49 17.54 -8.60 -6.80
N SER A 50 17.74 -8.15 -8.04
CA SER A 50 18.51 -8.88 -9.06
C SER A 50 18.03 -10.34 -9.27
N LEU A 51 16.72 -10.56 -9.27
CA LEU A 51 16.12 -11.90 -9.38
C LEU A 51 16.21 -12.49 -10.80
N GLY A 52 16.40 -11.64 -11.83
CA GLY A 52 16.48 -12.09 -13.22
C GLY A 52 15.20 -12.75 -13.74
N LEU A 53 14.02 -12.24 -13.36
CA LEU A 53 12.75 -12.82 -13.80
C LEU A 53 12.59 -12.63 -15.31
N SER A 54 12.32 -13.72 -16.03
CA SER A 54 11.99 -13.67 -17.45
C SER A 54 10.58 -13.12 -17.67
N ALA A 55 10.30 -12.66 -18.90
CA ALA A 55 8.95 -12.23 -19.28
C ALA A 55 7.90 -13.32 -19.02
N ASP A 56 8.24 -14.59 -19.27
CA ASP A 56 7.35 -15.74 -19.02
C ASP A 56 7.10 -15.95 -17.52
N ALA A 57 8.13 -15.82 -16.68
CA ALA A 57 7.97 -15.91 -15.23
C ALA A 57 7.05 -14.81 -14.71
N ILE A 58 7.16 -13.59 -15.24
CA ILE A 58 6.26 -12.49 -14.92
C ILE A 58 4.82 -12.79 -15.38
N ASN A 59 4.63 -13.34 -16.58
CA ASN A 59 3.31 -13.76 -17.07
C ASN A 59 2.65 -14.78 -16.14
N VAL A 60 3.42 -15.78 -15.69
CA VAL A 60 2.95 -16.79 -14.73
C VAL A 60 2.59 -16.15 -13.39
N ALA A 61 3.42 -15.24 -12.88
CA ALA A 61 3.16 -14.54 -11.63
C ALA A 61 1.88 -13.68 -11.71
N LEU A 62 1.66 -12.97 -12.82
CA LEU A 62 0.45 -12.18 -13.05
C LEU A 62 -0.81 -13.05 -13.04
N ALA A 63 -0.78 -14.20 -13.72
CA ALA A 63 -1.91 -15.14 -13.72
C ALA A 63 -2.20 -15.68 -12.31
N ALA A 64 -1.15 -16.02 -11.56
CA ALA A 64 -1.26 -16.53 -10.19
C ALA A 64 -1.64 -15.46 -9.15
N GLY A 65 -1.37 -14.18 -9.43
CA GLY A 65 -1.62 -13.04 -8.53
C GLY A 65 -3.00 -12.39 -8.69
N THR A 66 -3.88 -12.95 -9.52
CA THR A 66 -5.27 -12.49 -9.63
C THR A 66 -6.03 -12.76 -8.34
N LYS A 67 -7.05 -11.94 -8.03
CA LYS A 67 -7.89 -12.14 -6.84
C LYS A 67 -8.52 -13.54 -6.83
N ASP A 68 -8.99 -14.01 -7.98
CA ASP A 68 -9.61 -15.33 -8.13
C ASP A 68 -8.60 -16.47 -7.87
N ALA A 69 -7.40 -16.38 -8.43
CA ALA A 69 -6.35 -17.38 -8.21
C ALA A 69 -5.83 -17.37 -6.76
N MET A 70 -5.74 -16.19 -6.13
CA MET A 70 -5.36 -16.07 -4.72
C MET A 70 -6.44 -16.60 -3.79
N ALA A 71 -7.73 -16.39 -4.11
CA ALA A 71 -8.85 -16.89 -3.31
C ALA A 71 -8.89 -18.42 -3.22
N GLN A 72 -8.40 -19.11 -4.25
CA GLN A 72 -8.28 -20.57 -4.27
C GLN A 72 -7.16 -21.11 -3.35
N LYS A 73 -6.27 -20.25 -2.86
CA LYS A 73 -5.11 -20.60 -2.03
C LYS A 73 -5.24 -20.13 -0.59
N ILE A 74 -6.44 -19.71 -0.17
CA ILE A 74 -6.70 -19.31 1.22
C ILE A 74 -6.53 -20.55 2.09
N ASP A 75 -5.66 -20.44 3.10
CA ASP A 75 -5.51 -21.44 4.14
C ASP A 75 -6.86 -21.60 4.86
N PRO A 76 -7.47 -22.81 4.87
CA PRO A 76 -8.74 -23.04 5.52
C PRO A 76 -8.70 -22.77 7.04
N ASP A 77 -7.52 -22.79 7.64
CA ASP A 77 -7.30 -22.52 9.06
C ASP A 77 -6.94 -21.05 9.35
N ALA A 78 -6.80 -20.21 8.31
CA ALA A 78 -6.54 -18.78 8.51
C ALA A 78 -7.75 -18.08 9.14
N GLU A 79 -7.48 -17.20 10.12
CA GLU A 79 -8.51 -16.28 10.60
C GLU A 79 -9.11 -15.53 9.40
N PRO A 80 -10.45 -15.42 9.29
CA PRO A 80 -11.07 -14.70 8.20
C PRO A 80 -10.46 -13.33 8.10
N ASN A 81 -9.86 -13.00 6.94
CA ASN A 81 -9.37 -11.67 6.66
C ASN A 81 -10.46 -10.69 7.06
N VAL A 82 -10.17 -9.83 8.06
CA VAL A 82 -11.06 -8.75 8.48
C VAL A 82 -11.02 -7.69 7.39
N LEU A 83 -11.55 -8.03 6.22
CA LEU A 83 -11.90 -7.07 5.20
C LEU A 83 -12.88 -6.12 5.87
N GLN A 84 -12.49 -4.85 6.01
CA GLN A 84 -13.44 -3.83 6.40
C GLN A 84 -14.54 -3.79 5.32
N ASN A 85 -15.68 -4.40 5.62
CA ASN A 85 -16.92 -4.23 4.86
C ASN A 85 -17.46 -2.82 5.11
N ARG A 86 -16.72 -1.81 4.67
CA ARG A 86 -17.11 -0.41 4.81
C ARG A 86 -18.24 -0.15 3.81
N LYS A 87 -19.44 0.08 4.34
CA LYS A 87 -20.64 0.37 3.54
C LYS A 87 -20.65 1.81 3.00
N THR A 88 -19.97 2.72 3.70
CA THR A 88 -19.94 4.15 3.36
C THR A 88 -18.64 4.49 2.62
N PRO A 89 -18.71 5.07 1.41
CA PRO A 89 -17.53 5.52 0.67
C PRO A 89 -16.68 6.51 1.45
N LEU A 90 -15.36 6.52 1.20
CA LEU A 90 -14.46 7.52 1.80
C LEU A 90 -14.86 8.95 1.44
N THR A 91 -15.38 9.14 0.22
CA THR A 91 -15.89 10.42 -0.30
C THR A 91 -17.09 10.96 0.46
N GLU A 92 -17.80 10.12 1.22
CA GLU A 92 -18.90 10.58 2.10
C GLU A 92 -18.40 10.83 3.53
N LEU A 93 -17.42 10.05 3.98
CA LEU A 93 -16.87 10.12 5.34
C LEU A 93 -15.90 11.30 5.55
N PHE A 94 -15.16 11.67 4.52
CA PHE A 94 -14.15 12.74 4.56
C PHE A 94 -14.58 13.89 3.66
N THR A 95 -15.53 14.69 4.14
CA THR A 95 -16.02 15.92 3.47
C THR A 95 -16.06 17.09 4.44
N GLY A 96 -15.93 18.30 3.91
CA GLY A 96 -15.97 19.54 4.70
C GLY A 96 -15.01 19.50 5.89
N GLU A 97 -15.53 19.83 7.07
CA GLU A 97 -14.79 19.88 8.33
C GLU A 97 -14.03 18.57 8.65
N ALA A 98 -14.59 17.40 8.28
CA ALA A 98 -13.92 16.13 8.54
C ALA A 98 -12.61 15.99 7.74
N LEU A 99 -12.57 16.50 6.51
CA LEU A 99 -11.35 16.50 5.69
C LEU A 99 -10.35 17.54 6.18
N ASP A 100 -10.82 18.69 6.67
CA ASP A 100 -9.96 19.72 7.27
C ASP A 100 -9.25 19.20 8.52
N ILE A 101 -10.02 18.59 9.44
CA ILE A 101 -9.48 17.96 10.66
C ILE A 101 -8.46 16.88 10.28
N TYR A 102 -8.79 16.01 9.33
CA TYR A 102 -7.87 14.99 8.85
C TYR A 102 -6.56 15.62 8.33
N THR A 103 -6.67 16.59 7.44
CA THR A 103 -5.54 17.27 6.81
C THR A 103 -4.60 17.90 7.85
N ASP A 104 -5.16 18.58 8.85
CA ASP A 104 -4.38 19.21 9.92
C ASP A 104 -3.63 18.17 10.77
N HIS A 105 -4.27 17.05 11.09
CA HIS A 105 -3.61 15.97 11.80
C HIS A 105 -2.52 15.30 10.95
N ILE A 106 -2.77 15.07 9.66
CA ILE A 106 -1.77 14.47 8.77
C ILE A 106 -0.55 15.39 8.62
N ARG A 107 -0.74 16.69 8.37
CA ARG A 107 0.34 17.69 8.30
C ARG A 107 1.20 17.71 9.57
N THR A 108 0.56 17.55 10.72
CA THR A 108 1.25 17.59 12.02
C THR A 108 2.00 16.28 12.30
N LEU A 109 1.40 15.14 11.96
CA LEU A 109 1.87 13.83 12.42
C LEU A 109 2.76 13.11 11.41
N PHE A 110 2.58 13.30 10.11
CA PHE A 110 3.29 12.58 9.05
C PHE A 110 4.39 13.45 8.46
N ARG A 111 5.64 13.06 8.68
CA ARG A 111 6.85 13.75 8.19
C ARG A 111 7.27 13.33 6.79
N HIS A 112 6.82 12.15 6.36
CA HIS A 112 7.16 11.56 5.07
C HIS A 112 5.88 11.19 4.36
N ASP A 113 5.81 11.44 3.06
CA ASP A 113 4.67 11.07 2.22
C ASP A 113 4.84 9.68 1.58
N LEU A 114 6.08 9.15 1.52
CA LEU A 114 6.39 7.90 0.81
C LEU A 114 5.79 7.89 -0.61
N ASP A 115 5.93 9.00 -1.33
CA ASP A 115 5.42 9.21 -2.69
C ASP A 115 3.88 9.09 -2.83
N TYR A 116 3.14 9.10 -1.71
CA TYR A 116 1.69 9.16 -1.70
C TYR A 116 1.20 10.60 -1.67
N ASP A 117 0.06 10.84 -2.31
CA ASP A 117 -0.75 12.02 -1.98
C ASP A 117 -1.58 11.70 -0.74
N LEU A 118 -1.17 12.23 0.41
CA LEU A 118 -1.86 12.02 1.69
C LEU A 118 -3.03 12.99 1.93
N PHE A 119 -3.29 13.92 1.01
CA PHE A 119 -4.31 14.96 1.17
C PHE A 119 -5.48 14.80 0.21
N SER A 120 -5.32 14.01 -0.84
CA SER A 120 -6.40 13.61 -1.74
C SER A 120 -6.94 12.24 -1.36
N LEU A 121 -8.24 12.03 -1.59
CA LEU A 121 -8.81 10.69 -1.51
C LEU A 121 -8.23 9.81 -2.61
N PRO A 122 -7.88 8.54 -2.32
CA PRO A 122 -7.37 7.62 -3.32
C PRO A 122 -8.42 7.41 -4.42
N ALA A 123 -7.95 7.44 -5.67
CA ALA A 123 -8.76 7.31 -6.89
C ALA A 123 -9.12 5.86 -7.21
#